data_AF-A0A0G0CGH7-F1
#
_entry.id   AF-A0A0G0CGH7-F1
#
_cell.length_a   1.000
_cell.length_b   1.000
_cell.length_c   1.000
_cell.angle_alpha   90.00
_cell.angle_beta   90.00
_cell.angle_gamma   90.00
#
_symmetry.space_group_name_H-M   'P 1'
#
loop_
_entity.id
_entity.type
_entity.pdbx_description
1 polymer ?
#
loop_
_entity_poly.entity_id
_entity_poly.type
_entity_poly.pdbx_seq_one_letter_code
_entity_poly.pdbx_strand_id
1 'polypeptide(L)'
;MLKMEYYWIVVGETYKESCELSDYILEKSPDHLVESTRDFWGAWTGQINVSFSGLSEKAKNLFYDSILVMRAHSDDNGGILASADSGNIQYGGDTYGYVWPRDACFTAWSFDMAEFYDVSKRFYVFANDILTEQGFVLHKYQPDHSLGSSWHPWVKDGKSQLAIQEDETAILLVGLWEHYIRAKDLEFIESLYNKFIKKAA
;
A
#
# COMPACT_ATOMS: atom_id res chain seq x y z
N MET A 1 -2.08 22.49 36.87
CA MET A 1 -2.09 23.00 35.49
C MET A 1 -1.18 22.08 34.71
N LEU A 2 -1.69 21.27 33.78
CA LEU A 2 -0.83 20.44 32.93
C LEU A 2 -0.13 21.36 31.92
N LYS A 3 1.20 21.26 31.82
CA LYS A 3 2.00 22.00 30.84
C LYS A 3 2.06 21.14 29.58
N MET A 4 1.62 21.70 28.46
CA MET A 4 1.68 21.03 27.15
C MET A 4 3.00 21.42 26.49
N GLU A 5 3.75 20.43 26.01
CA GLU A 5 5.01 20.61 25.29
C GLU A 5 4.94 19.80 23.99
N TYR A 6 5.47 20.38 22.91
CA TYR A 6 5.49 19.77 21.59
C TYR A 6 6.91 19.36 21.22
N TYR A 7 7.01 18.23 20.52
CA TYR A 7 8.22 17.77 19.84
C TYR A 7 7.82 17.26 18.46
N TRP A 8 8.68 17.45 17.47
CA TRP A 8 8.46 16.97 16.11
C TRP A 8 9.76 16.43 15.51
N ILE A 9 9.60 15.55 14.52
CA ILE A 9 10.66 15.04 13.66
C ILE A 9 10.30 15.44 12.23
N VAL A 10 11.29 15.91 11.49
CA VAL A 10 11.18 16.22 10.06
C VAL A 10 12.21 15.40 9.30
N VAL A 11 11.86 14.98 8.09
CA VAL A 11 12.73 14.20 7.21
C VAL A 11 12.67 14.86 5.83
N GLY A 12 13.83 15.19 5.28
CA GLY A 12 13.99 15.70 3.92
C GLY A 12 15.25 15.14 3.27
N GLU A 13 15.35 15.21 1.95
CA GLU A 13 16.52 14.73 1.20
C GLU A 13 17.72 15.65 1.43
N THR A 14 17.45 16.91 1.76
CA THR A 14 18.47 17.92 2.07
C THR A 14 18.27 18.55 3.45
N TYR A 15 19.35 19.09 4.01
CA TYR A 15 19.30 19.89 5.25
C TYR A 15 18.36 21.10 5.09
N LYS A 16 18.35 21.70 3.90
CA LYS A 16 17.50 22.85 3.58
C LYS A 16 16.01 22.48 3.68
N GLU A 17 15.58 21.39 3.05
CA GLU A 17 14.20 20.90 3.14
C GLU A 17 13.80 20.58 4.58
N SER A 18 14.70 19.96 5.36
CA SER A 18 14.44 19.67 6.78
C SER A 18 14.21 20.95 7.58
N CYS A 19 14.99 22.02 7.32
CA CYS A 19 14.77 23.32 7.94
C CYS A 19 13.43 23.94 7.51
N GLU A 20 13.12 23.93 6.22
CA GLU A 20 11.86 24.47 5.68
C GLU A 20 10.63 23.76 6.27
N LEU A 21 10.68 22.43 6.46
CA LEU A 21 9.62 21.67 7.13
C LEU A 21 9.49 22.05 8.62
N SER A 22 10.61 22.24 9.32
CA SER A 22 10.58 22.68 10.71
C SER A 22 10.02 24.10 10.85
N ASP A 23 10.40 25.01 9.94
CA ASP A 23 9.89 26.38 9.89
C ASP A 23 8.39 26.39 9.57
N TYR A 24 7.92 25.52 8.67
CA TYR A 24 6.51 25.34 8.39
C TYR A 24 5.70 24.92 9.63
N ILE A 25 6.21 23.99 10.44
CA ILE A 25 5.56 23.59 11.71
C ILE A 25 5.48 24.75 12.69
N LEU A 26 6.55 25.55 12.79
CA LEU A 26 6.58 26.74 13.64
C LEU A 26 5.61 27.83 13.16
N GLU A 27 5.51 28.04 11.84
CA GLU A 27 4.60 29.01 11.22
C GLU A 27 3.13 28.61 11.42
N LYS A 28 2.80 27.34 11.16
CA LYS A 28 1.42 26.84 11.27
C LYS A 28 0.99 26.54 12.70
N SER A 29 1.93 26.29 13.60
CA SER A 29 1.77 25.73 14.95
C SER A 29 1.43 24.23 14.97
N PRO A 30 1.97 23.46 15.95
CA PRO A 30 1.64 22.06 16.12
C PRO A 30 0.14 21.79 16.34
N ASP A 31 -0.54 22.64 17.12
CA ASP A 31 -1.99 22.53 17.38
C ASP A 31 -2.79 22.52 16.07
N HIS A 32 -2.52 23.47 15.19
CA HIS A 32 -3.21 23.57 13.90
C HIS A 32 -2.95 22.37 13.00
N LEU A 33 -1.72 21.85 12.97
CA LEU A 33 -1.39 20.69 12.15
C LEU A 33 -2.05 19.41 12.68
N VAL A 34 -2.16 19.26 13.99
CA VAL A 34 -2.90 18.15 14.62
C VAL A 34 -4.39 18.23 14.29
N GLU A 35 -4.99 19.42 14.35
CA GLU A 35 -6.39 19.66 13.98
C GLU A 35 -6.61 19.35 12.49
N SER A 36 -5.80 19.92 11.60
CA SER A 36 -5.88 19.68 10.16
C SER A 36 -5.71 18.20 9.80
N THR A 37 -4.81 17.48 10.48
CA THR A 37 -4.64 16.03 10.30
C THR A 37 -5.89 15.26 10.72
N ARG A 38 -6.51 15.63 11.85
CA ARG A 38 -7.75 14.99 12.32
C ARG A 38 -8.91 15.23 11.35
N ASP A 39 -9.04 16.46 10.86
CA ASP A 39 -10.09 16.83 9.92
C ASP A 39 -9.95 16.08 8.60
N PHE A 40 -8.73 15.97 8.08
CA PHE A 40 -8.45 15.18 6.88
C PHE A 40 -8.88 13.72 7.06
N TRP A 41 -8.44 13.04 8.11
CA TRP A 41 -8.77 11.62 8.32
C TRP A 41 -10.25 11.41 8.66
N GLY A 42 -10.88 12.36 9.34
CA GLY A 42 -12.34 12.38 9.54
C GLY A 42 -13.10 12.48 8.23
N ALA A 43 -12.71 13.39 7.34
CA ALA A 43 -13.30 13.52 6.01
C ALA A 43 -13.01 12.30 5.12
N TRP A 44 -11.79 11.76 5.18
CA TRP A 44 -11.37 10.61 4.39
C TRP A 44 -12.14 9.35 4.77
N THR A 45 -12.21 9.00 6.05
CA THR A 45 -13.01 7.87 6.55
C THR A 45 -14.52 8.12 6.41
N GLY A 46 -14.96 9.39 6.40
CA GLY A 46 -16.35 9.78 6.20
C GLY A 46 -16.90 9.51 4.80
N GLN A 47 -16.05 9.20 3.82
CA GLN A 47 -16.47 8.78 2.48
C GLN A 47 -17.02 7.34 2.44
N ILE A 48 -16.73 6.53 3.47
CA ILE A 48 -17.09 5.11 3.49
C ILE A 48 -18.61 4.95 3.62
N ASN A 49 -19.21 4.34 2.60
CA ASN A 49 -20.65 4.05 2.55
C ASN A 49 -20.96 2.59 2.90
N VAL A 50 -20.48 2.12 4.06
CA VAL A 50 -20.70 0.73 4.54
C VAL A 50 -21.78 0.71 5.62
N SER A 51 -22.72 -0.22 5.50
CA SER A 51 -23.72 -0.48 6.55
C SER A 51 -23.15 -1.39 7.63
N PHE A 52 -23.12 -0.89 8.87
CA PHE A 52 -22.73 -1.67 10.06
C PHE A 52 -23.94 -2.26 10.80
N SER A 53 -25.09 -2.40 10.14
CA SER A 53 -26.31 -2.91 10.77
C SER A 53 -26.08 -4.28 11.40
N GLY A 54 -26.44 -4.43 12.68
CA GLY A 54 -26.26 -5.67 13.44
C GLY A 54 -24.85 -5.89 14.00
N LEU A 55 -23.90 -4.98 13.76
CA LEU A 55 -22.56 -5.04 14.33
C LEU A 55 -22.42 -4.17 15.60
N SER A 56 -21.53 -4.57 16.50
CA SER A 56 -21.21 -3.79 17.70
C SER A 56 -20.35 -2.57 17.37
N GLU A 57 -20.36 -1.54 18.23
CA GLU A 57 -19.49 -0.37 18.06
C GLU A 57 -18.00 -0.77 18.05
N LYS A 58 -17.62 -1.82 18.79
CA LYS A 58 -16.25 -2.37 18.74
C LYS A 58 -15.88 -2.88 17.35
N ALA A 59 -16.79 -3.57 16.67
CA ALA A 59 -16.54 -4.09 15.33
C ALA A 59 -16.46 -2.95 14.29
N LYS A 60 -17.32 -1.94 14.44
CA LYS A 60 -17.26 -0.72 13.63
C LYS A 60 -15.94 0.03 13.82
N ASN A 61 -15.49 0.22 15.06
CA ASN A 61 -14.19 0.85 15.33
C ASN A 61 -13.04 0.03 14.73
N LEU A 62 -13.05 -1.29 14.89
CA LEU A 62 -12.04 -2.17 14.31
C LEU A 62 -11.97 -2.05 12.77
N PHE A 63 -13.11 -1.88 12.10
CA PHE A 63 -13.14 -1.63 10.66
C PHE A 63 -12.41 -0.33 10.30
N TYR A 64 -12.71 0.78 10.98
CA TYR A 64 -12.04 2.06 10.72
C TYR A 64 -10.54 2.01 11.07
N ASP A 65 -10.18 1.39 12.19
CA ASP A 65 -8.79 1.18 12.57
C ASP A 65 -8.04 0.38 11.49
N SER A 66 -8.67 -0.68 10.97
CA SER A 66 -8.09 -1.52 9.92
C SER A 66 -7.87 -0.76 8.62
N ILE A 67 -8.85 0.02 8.17
CA ILE A 67 -8.73 0.84 6.95
C ILE A 67 -7.66 1.93 7.09
N LEU A 68 -7.55 2.57 8.26
CA LEU A 68 -6.49 3.55 8.54
C LEU A 68 -5.10 2.90 8.57
N VAL A 69 -4.97 1.71 9.19
CA VAL A 69 -3.72 0.95 9.20
C VAL A 69 -3.32 0.56 7.78
N MET A 70 -4.25 0.02 6.98
CA MET A 70 -4.00 -0.30 5.57
C MET A 70 -3.53 0.93 4.79
N ARG A 71 -4.17 2.08 4.99
CA ARG A 71 -3.80 3.32 4.29
C ARG A 71 -2.42 3.82 4.73
N ALA A 72 -2.04 3.64 5.99
CA ALA A 72 -0.70 3.96 6.47
C ALA A 72 0.39 3.05 5.88
N HIS A 73 0.05 1.84 5.44
CA HIS A 73 0.96 0.92 4.73
C HIS A 73 1.00 1.15 3.21
N SER A 74 0.13 2.01 2.70
CA SER A 74 0.04 2.33 1.28
C SER A 74 0.72 3.67 1.03
N ASP A 75 1.72 3.71 0.17
CA ASP A 75 2.37 4.97 -0.21
C ASP A 75 1.58 5.72 -1.31
N ASP A 76 2.12 6.85 -1.76
CA ASP A 76 1.50 7.65 -2.80
C ASP A 76 1.91 7.23 -4.23
N ASN A 77 2.88 6.32 -4.38
CA ASN A 77 3.32 5.75 -5.65
C ASN A 77 2.65 4.39 -5.97
N GLY A 78 1.84 3.85 -5.06
CA GLY A 78 1.10 2.61 -5.22
C GLY A 78 1.71 1.40 -4.51
N GLY A 79 2.87 1.53 -3.87
CA GLY A 79 3.44 0.48 -3.04
C GLY A 79 2.57 0.26 -1.79
N ILE A 80 2.17 -0.99 -1.54
CA ILE A 80 1.47 -1.39 -0.31
C ILE A 80 2.32 -2.41 0.42
N LEU A 81 2.85 -2.02 1.58
CA LEU A 81 3.68 -2.91 2.41
C LEU A 81 2.84 -4.01 3.07
N ALA A 82 3.42 -5.19 3.22
CA ALA A 82 2.79 -6.26 4.00
C ALA A 82 2.67 -5.89 5.48
N SER A 83 3.72 -5.31 6.07
CA SER A 83 3.68 -4.72 7.42
C SER A 83 4.86 -3.76 7.65
N ALA A 84 4.59 -2.59 8.22
CA ALA A 84 5.59 -1.61 8.66
C ALA A 84 6.09 -1.92 10.08
N ASP A 85 6.28 -3.21 10.39
CA ASP A 85 6.83 -3.63 11.67
C ASP A 85 8.35 -3.46 11.72
N SER A 86 8.86 -3.44 12.95
CA SER A 86 10.30 -3.37 13.24
C SER A 86 10.92 -4.77 13.42
N GLY A 87 10.27 -5.82 12.90
CA GLY A 87 10.54 -7.21 13.23
C GLY A 87 11.81 -7.79 12.58
N ASN A 88 12.67 -8.37 13.45
CA ASN A 88 13.79 -9.30 13.18
C ASN A 88 15.12 -8.76 12.60
N ILE A 89 15.75 -7.84 13.34
CA ILE A 89 17.21 -7.64 13.27
C ILE A 89 17.99 -8.97 13.45
N GLN A 90 17.42 -9.96 14.17
CA GLN A 90 18.05 -11.26 14.43
C GLN A 90 18.23 -12.17 13.20
N TYR A 91 17.46 -12.00 12.11
CA TYR A 91 17.55 -12.86 10.92
C TYR A 91 18.10 -12.13 9.69
N GLY A 92 19.08 -11.24 9.91
CA GLY A 92 19.73 -10.49 8.83
C GLY A 92 18.94 -9.26 8.36
N GLY A 93 17.91 -8.84 9.10
CA GLY A 93 17.15 -7.62 8.80
C GLY A 93 16.09 -7.77 7.71
N ASP A 94 15.73 -9.00 7.30
CA ASP A 94 14.59 -9.22 6.43
C ASP A 94 13.29 -9.05 7.25
N THR A 95 12.48 -8.06 6.87
CA THR A 95 11.26 -7.65 7.58
C THR A 95 10.03 -7.86 6.70
N TYR A 96 8.84 -7.53 7.20
CA TYR A 96 7.61 -7.44 6.39
C TYR A 96 7.48 -6.10 5.65
N GLY A 97 8.48 -5.22 5.73
CA GLY A 97 8.54 -3.92 5.07
C GLY A 97 8.79 -3.99 3.57
N TYR A 98 8.21 -4.96 2.88
CA TYR A 98 8.20 -5.08 1.42
C TYR A 98 6.76 -5.13 0.90
N VAL A 99 6.60 -4.82 -0.38
CA VAL A 99 5.41 -5.10 -1.16
C VAL A 99 5.46 -6.56 -1.61
N TRP A 100 4.72 -7.42 -0.91
CA TRP A 100 4.35 -8.73 -1.43
C TRP A 100 3.12 -8.56 -2.33
N PRO A 101 3.16 -8.93 -3.62
CA PRO A 101 2.04 -8.69 -4.52
C PRO A 101 0.72 -9.28 -4.03
N ARG A 102 0.76 -10.40 -3.30
CA ARG A 102 -0.40 -11.02 -2.66
C ARG A 102 -1.04 -10.14 -1.60
N ASP A 103 -0.29 -9.79 -0.58
CA ASP A 103 -0.72 -9.01 0.58
C ASP A 103 -1.22 -7.63 0.14
N ALA A 104 -0.46 -7.02 -0.79
CA ALA A 104 -0.81 -5.76 -1.41
C ALA A 104 -2.11 -5.85 -2.22
N CYS A 105 -2.33 -6.93 -2.97
CA CYS A 105 -3.57 -7.13 -3.73
C CYS A 105 -4.78 -7.35 -2.84
N PHE A 106 -4.68 -8.13 -1.75
CA PHE A 106 -5.76 -8.25 -0.77
C PHE A 106 -6.12 -6.90 -0.12
N THR A 107 -5.10 -6.08 0.15
CA THR A 107 -5.29 -4.74 0.70
C THR A 107 -5.97 -3.81 -0.33
N ALA A 108 -5.51 -3.80 -1.59
CA ALA A 108 -6.12 -3.04 -2.67
C ALA A 108 -7.57 -3.46 -2.94
N TRP A 109 -7.86 -4.76 -2.96
CA TRP A 109 -9.22 -5.27 -3.08
C TRP A 109 -10.10 -4.85 -1.89
N SER A 110 -9.55 -4.83 -0.68
CA SER A 110 -10.27 -4.31 0.49
C SER A 110 -10.58 -2.80 0.37
N PHE A 111 -9.69 -2.01 -0.24
CA PHE A 111 -10.00 -0.62 -0.60
C PHE A 111 -11.10 -0.53 -1.66
N ASP A 112 -11.11 -1.40 -2.66
CA ASP A 112 -12.20 -1.47 -3.64
C ASP A 112 -13.55 -1.78 -2.97
N MET A 113 -13.56 -2.67 -1.97
CA MET A 113 -14.77 -2.98 -1.20
C MET A 113 -15.25 -1.80 -0.36
N ALA A 114 -14.35 -0.91 0.06
CA ALA A 114 -14.64 0.32 0.78
C ALA A 114 -14.78 1.55 -0.14
N GLU A 115 -14.81 1.34 -1.46
CA GLU A 115 -14.96 2.37 -2.51
C GLU A 115 -13.81 3.39 -2.61
N PHE A 116 -12.63 3.08 -2.06
CA PHE A 116 -11.41 3.88 -2.20
C PHE A 116 -10.64 3.55 -3.48
N TYR A 117 -11.31 3.69 -4.63
CA TYR A 117 -10.78 3.25 -5.92
C TYR A 117 -9.48 3.94 -6.34
N ASP A 118 -9.24 5.18 -5.92
CA ASP A 118 -7.99 5.87 -6.23
C ASP A 118 -6.78 5.22 -5.57
N VAL A 119 -6.95 4.63 -4.38
CA VAL A 119 -5.85 3.97 -3.64
C VAL A 119 -5.51 2.64 -4.30
N SER A 120 -6.53 1.82 -4.59
CA SER A 120 -6.34 0.54 -5.26
C SER A 120 -5.82 0.70 -6.70
N LYS A 121 -6.30 1.71 -7.44
CA LYS A 121 -5.82 2.05 -8.78
C LYS A 121 -4.31 2.33 -8.81
N ARG A 122 -3.78 3.08 -7.84
CA ARG A 122 -2.33 3.31 -7.73
C ARG A 122 -1.56 2.00 -7.55
N PHE A 123 -2.06 1.09 -6.72
CA PHE A 123 -1.43 -0.23 -6.56
C PHE A 123 -1.45 -1.05 -7.86
N TYR A 124 -2.54 -1.04 -8.63
CA TYR A 124 -2.57 -1.76 -9.90
C TYR A 124 -1.65 -1.13 -10.96
N VAL A 125 -1.40 0.18 -10.89
CA VAL A 125 -0.34 0.83 -11.69
C VAL A 125 1.05 0.34 -11.24
N PHE A 126 1.33 0.31 -9.93
CA PHE A 126 2.56 -0.27 -9.38
C PHE A 126 2.74 -1.73 -9.87
N ALA A 127 1.69 -2.55 -9.80
CA ALA A 127 1.70 -3.94 -10.24
C ALA A 127 2.03 -4.09 -11.73
N ASN A 128 1.55 -3.17 -12.57
CA ASN A 128 1.91 -3.11 -13.98
C ASN A 128 3.40 -2.84 -14.19
N ASP A 129 3.99 -1.95 -13.39
CA ASP A 129 5.36 -1.51 -13.57
C ASP A 129 6.39 -2.55 -13.10
N ILE A 130 6.01 -3.43 -12.16
CA ILE A 130 6.86 -4.53 -11.68
C ILE A 130 6.73 -5.83 -12.48
N LEU A 131 5.81 -5.90 -13.45
CA LEU A 131 5.59 -7.08 -14.27
C LEU A 131 6.81 -7.34 -15.18
N THR A 132 7.33 -8.56 -15.13
CA THR A 132 8.43 -8.97 -16.02
C THR A 132 7.98 -9.02 -17.48
N GLU A 133 8.93 -8.96 -18.42
CA GLU A 133 8.62 -9.13 -19.85
C GLU A 133 7.98 -10.49 -20.16
N GLN A 134 8.25 -11.51 -19.33
CA GLN A 134 7.71 -12.85 -19.44
C GLN A 134 6.29 -13.00 -18.85
N GLY A 135 5.74 -11.95 -18.23
CA GLY A 135 4.35 -11.94 -17.78
C GLY A 135 4.10 -12.42 -16.35
N PHE A 136 5.12 -12.45 -15.49
CA PHE A 136 4.93 -12.75 -14.07
C PHE A 136 5.58 -11.69 -13.18
N VAL A 137 5.13 -11.60 -11.93
CA VAL A 137 5.82 -10.83 -10.89
C VAL A 137 6.79 -11.72 -10.12
N LEU A 138 7.81 -11.10 -9.55
CA LEU A 138 8.75 -11.70 -8.63
C LEU A 138 8.20 -11.65 -7.21
N HIS A 139 8.91 -12.32 -6.31
CA HIS A 139 8.45 -12.62 -4.95
C HIS A 139 8.06 -11.41 -4.08
N LYS A 140 8.86 -10.35 -4.06
CA LYS A 140 8.57 -9.14 -3.27
C LYS A 140 9.40 -7.96 -3.73
N TYR A 141 8.92 -6.76 -3.46
CA TYR A 141 9.48 -5.50 -3.96
C TYR A 141 9.60 -4.46 -2.87
N GLN A 142 10.50 -3.51 -3.05
CA GLN A 142 10.45 -2.25 -2.33
C GLN A 142 9.41 -1.32 -2.97
N PRO A 143 8.91 -0.29 -2.24
CA PRO A 143 7.97 0.68 -2.81
C PRO A 143 8.51 1.47 -4.01
N ASP A 144 9.83 1.50 -4.22
CA ASP A 144 10.49 2.09 -5.39
C ASP A 144 10.58 1.15 -6.61
N HIS A 145 9.82 0.05 -6.59
CA HIS A 145 9.76 -1.02 -7.61
C HIS A 145 11.00 -1.92 -7.67
N SER A 146 12.02 -1.71 -6.84
CA SER A 146 13.19 -2.58 -6.82
C SER A 146 12.87 -3.96 -6.24
N LEU A 147 13.54 -5.00 -6.77
CA LEU A 147 13.38 -6.37 -6.28
C LEU A 147 13.88 -6.47 -4.84
N GLY A 148 13.02 -6.96 -3.94
CA GLY A 148 13.38 -7.24 -2.56
C GLY A 148 14.25 -8.50 -2.43
N SER A 149 14.67 -8.79 -1.20
CA SER A 149 15.32 -10.06 -0.88
C SER A 149 14.42 -11.25 -1.29
N SER A 150 14.97 -12.42 -1.61
CA SER A 150 14.14 -13.60 -1.89
C SER A 150 14.85 -14.87 -1.50
N TRP A 151 14.09 -15.82 -0.96
CA TRP A 151 14.57 -17.16 -0.62
C TRP A 151 14.27 -18.19 -1.71
N HIS A 152 13.62 -17.79 -2.81
CA HIS A 152 13.32 -18.72 -3.90
C HIS A 152 14.54 -18.90 -4.80
N PRO A 153 14.99 -20.15 -5.02
CA PRO A 153 16.18 -20.39 -5.83
C PRO A 153 15.84 -20.38 -7.33
N TRP A 154 16.66 -19.71 -8.13
CA TRP A 154 16.59 -19.76 -9.60
C TRP A 154 17.04 -21.10 -10.18
N VAL A 155 17.78 -21.91 -9.41
CA VAL A 155 18.25 -23.24 -9.82
C VAL A 155 17.97 -24.23 -8.69
N LYS A 156 17.32 -25.34 -9.02
CA LYS A 156 17.05 -26.45 -8.10
C LYS A 156 17.42 -27.76 -8.79
N ASP A 157 18.20 -28.60 -8.10
CA ASP A 157 18.68 -29.88 -8.63
C ASP A 157 19.37 -29.76 -10.00
N GLY A 158 20.15 -28.69 -10.20
CA GLY A 158 20.87 -28.40 -11.45
C GLY A 158 19.99 -27.93 -12.61
N LYS A 159 18.70 -27.69 -12.38
CA LYS A 159 17.74 -27.20 -13.38
C LYS A 159 17.32 -25.77 -13.07
N SER A 160 17.28 -24.94 -14.11
CA SER A 160 16.71 -23.59 -14.01
C SER A 160 15.20 -23.66 -13.72
N GLN A 161 14.70 -22.74 -12.91
CA GLN A 161 13.28 -22.55 -12.61
C GLN A 161 12.99 -21.06 -12.37
N LEU A 162 11.72 -20.69 -12.36
CA LEU A 162 11.30 -19.36 -11.93
C LEU A 162 11.33 -19.27 -10.40
N ALA A 163 11.98 -18.24 -9.88
CA ALA A 163 12.03 -17.95 -8.45
C ALA A 163 10.82 -17.13 -8.00
N ILE A 164 9.62 -17.66 -8.22
CA ILE A 164 8.35 -16.94 -8.03
C ILE A 164 7.36 -17.72 -7.15
N GLN A 165 6.34 -17.03 -6.68
CA GLN A 165 5.10 -17.64 -6.19
C GLN A 165 4.01 -17.37 -7.23
N GLU A 166 3.50 -18.43 -7.88
CA GLU A 166 2.58 -18.29 -9.02
C GLU A 166 1.30 -17.51 -8.68
N ASP A 167 0.82 -17.68 -7.44
CA ASP A 167 -0.38 -17.02 -6.94
C ASP A 167 -0.20 -15.52 -6.70
N GLU A 168 1.03 -15.00 -6.61
CA GLU A 168 1.29 -13.55 -6.58
C GLU A 168 0.99 -12.88 -7.93
N THR A 169 1.17 -13.59 -9.04
CA THR A 169 0.75 -13.09 -10.35
C THR A 169 -0.76 -13.31 -10.55
N ALA A 170 -1.26 -14.49 -10.20
CA ALA A 170 -2.66 -14.85 -10.42
C ALA A 170 -3.64 -13.96 -9.65
N ILE A 171 -3.33 -13.60 -8.40
CA ILE A 171 -4.22 -12.78 -7.57
C ILE A 171 -4.40 -11.37 -8.15
N LEU A 172 -3.41 -10.83 -8.86
CA LEU A 172 -3.49 -9.50 -9.48
C LEU A 172 -4.53 -9.46 -10.61
N LEU A 173 -4.69 -10.55 -11.36
CA LEU A 173 -5.76 -10.68 -12.36
C LEU A 173 -7.14 -10.70 -11.70
N VAL A 174 -7.27 -11.41 -10.58
CA VAL A 174 -8.51 -11.45 -9.78
C VAL A 174 -8.81 -10.07 -9.20
N GLY A 175 -7.80 -9.40 -8.63
CA GLY A 175 -7.92 -8.05 -8.10
C GLY A 175 -8.37 -7.04 -9.17
N LEU A 176 -7.75 -7.05 -10.35
CA LEU A 176 -8.15 -6.18 -11.46
C LEU A 176 -9.60 -6.45 -11.93
N TRP A 177 -10.02 -7.71 -11.95
CA TRP A 177 -11.41 -8.05 -12.23
C TRP A 177 -12.35 -7.49 -11.16
N GLU A 178 -12.01 -7.68 -9.88
CA GLU A 178 -12.80 -7.17 -8.74
C GLU A 178 -12.86 -5.63 -8.69
N HIS A 179 -11.76 -4.97 -9.05
CA HIS A 179 -11.70 -3.54 -9.24
C HIS A 179 -12.65 -3.10 -10.35
N TYR A 180 -12.57 -3.73 -11.52
CA TYR A 180 -13.44 -3.41 -12.66
C TYR A 180 -14.92 -3.57 -12.32
N ILE A 181 -15.32 -4.68 -11.68
CA ILE A 181 -16.73 -4.91 -11.40
C ILE A 181 -17.31 -3.88 -10.42
N ARG A 182 -16.47 -3.26 -9.57
CA ARG A 182 -16.87 -2.25 -8.58
C ARG A 182 -16.77 -0.83 -9.11
N ALA A 183 -15.58 -0.44 -9.57
CA ALA A 183 -15.28 0.91 -10.04
C ALA A 183 -15.90 1.22 -11.42
N LYS A 184 -16.12 0.19 -12.26
CA LYS A 184 -16.59 0.33 -13.65
C LYS A 184 -15.74 1.27 -14.53
N ASP A 185 -14.48 1.50 -14.18
CA ASP A 185 -13.53 2.32 -14.95
C ASP A 185 -12.95 1.52 -16.13
N LEU A 186 -13.64 1.58 -17.28
CA LEU A 186 -13.23 0.87 -18.49
C LEU A 186 -11.90 1.39 -19.05
N GLU A 187 -11.67 2.71 -18.99
CA GLU A 187 -10.45 3.32 -19.54
C GLU A 187 -9.21 2.86 -18.77
N PHE A 188 -9.32 2.75 -17.45
CA PHE A 188 -8.23 2.22 -16.64
C PHE A 188 -7.91 0.75 -16.98
N ILE A 189 -8.92 -0.11 -17.07
CA ILE A 189 -8.70 -1.52 -17.42
C ILE A 189 -8.10 -1.66 -18.82
N GLU A 190 -8.59 -0.91 -19.80
CA GLU A 190 -8.03 -0.92 -21.16
C GLU A 190 -6.56 -0.48 -21.16
N SER A 191 -6.20 0.52 -20.34
CA SER A 191 -4.81 0.98 -20.22
C SER A 191 -3.83 -0.10 -19.75
N LEU A 192 -4.33 -1.08 -18.98
CA LEU A 192 -3.56 -2.21 -18.45
C LEU A 192 -3.71 -3.49 -19.27
N TYR A 193 -4.69 -3.59 -20.17
CA TYR A 193 -5.06 -4.85 -20.81
C TYR A 193 -3.90 -5.51 -21.56
N ASN A 194 -3.26 -4.77 -22.48
CA ASN A 194 -2.15 -5.31 -23.27
C ASN A 194 -0.82 -5.31 -22.51
N LYS A 195 -0.65 -4.40 -21.55
CA LYS A 195 0.61 -4.22 -20.81
C LYS A 195 0.77 -5.25 -19.69
N PHE A 196 -0.34 -5.58 -19.04
CA PHE A 196 -0.40 -6.46 -17.87
C PHE A 196 -1.30 -7.67 -18.10
N ILE A 197 -2.61 -7.47 -18.23
CA ILE A 197 -3.62 -8.55 -18.16
C ILE A 197 -3.34 -9.67 -19.15
N LYS A 198 -3.12 -9.32 -20.43
CA LYS A 198 -2.83 -10.28 -21.49
C LYS A 198 -1.51 -11.02 -21.32
N LYS A 199 -0.53 -10.41 -20.64
CA LYS A 199 0.79 -11.03 -20.42
C LYS A 199 0.77 -11.96 -19.21
N ALA A 200 0.00 -11.62 -18.18
CA ALA A 200 -0.09 -12.37 -16.94
C ALA A 200 -1.08 -13.54 -16.97
N ALA A 201 -1.95 -13.60 -17.98
CA ALA A 201 -2.99 -14.61 -18.15
C ALA A 201 -2.60 -15.76 -19.11
#